data_AF-A0A7J4QXT9-F1
#
_entry.id   AF-A0A7J4QXT9-F1
#
_cell.length_a   1.000
_cell.length_b   1.000
_cell.length_c   1.000
_cell.angle_alpha   90.00
_cell.angle_beta   90.00
_cell.angle_gamma   90.00
#
_symmetry.space_group_name_H-M   'P 1'
#
loop_
_entity.id
_entity.type
_entity.pdbx_description
1 polymer ?
#
loop_
_entity_poly.entity_id
_entity_poly.type
_entity_poly.pdbx_seq_one_letter_code
_entity_poly.pdbx_strand_id
1 'polypeptide(L)'
;MRGAVFVALVLLACGLAGCTSEDDVQSTYMTIDIVDVPQKIGFNKQDQLVELLVRNHPESGYEWEDLSVELSIYDAEKMDEPLLTEVCLPPSISSAEAIEGSGPANVRINELMASNDLSYADPDDNGDAYDDWVELFNPGAEAMSLEGWVMTDAYEEYIAGGKSGHTFDQTVSIPAGGFLIVWADDESEQGPVHMNFKLKSEGETVSLINPQGEVHQNISWGAQTSDTSYTAVPDGSINFQVDRTPTPMRTNGVMSGENIRPESAPGSMGTGCMISQSIDDEFWHADETVTLIEDGVSLCGVHDSSSNAFPVCYIRLTITHDSNVVLYNDGLIGLT
;
A
#
# COMPACT_ATOMS: atom_id res chain seq x y z
N MET A 1 -58.18 8.84 25.30
CA MET A 1 -56.71 8.75 25.16
C MET A 1 -56.46 8.63 23.66
N ARG A 2 -56.19 9.72 22.93
CA ARG A 2 -54.84 10.27 22.60
C ARG A 2 -53.88 9.13 22.23
N GLY A 3 -53.29 9.03 21.04
CA GLY A 3 -53.21 9.99 19.93
C GLY A 3 -52.95 9.30 18.58
N ALA A 4 -53.34 10.02 17.52
CA ALA A 4 -53.11 9.67 16.13
C ALA A 4 -51.66 9.98 15.75
N VAL A 5 -51.01 9.06 15.04
CA VAL A 5 -49.73 9.32 14.37
C VAL A 5 -50.05 9.96 13.02
N PHE A 6 -49.51 11.16 12.83
CA PHE A 6 -49.62 11.97 11.62
C PHE A 6 -48.82 11.31 10.49
N VAL A 7 -49.49 11.02 9.37
CA VAL A 7 -48.85 10.85 8.05
C VAL A 7 -48.83 12.24 7.42
N ALA A 8 -47.65 12.84 7.31
CA ALA A 8 -47.46 14.08 6.56
C ALA A 8 -47.09 13.73 5.13
N LEU A 9 -48.11 13.61 4.28
CA LEU A 9 -48.02 13.72 2.83
C LEU A 9 -48.06 15.22 2.51
N VAL A 10 -46.96 15.83 2.07
CA VAL A 10 -46.98 17.23 1.58
C VAL A 10 -46.88 17.23 0.06
N LEU A 11 -48.04 17.56 -0.51
CA LEU A 11 -48.30 17.86 -1.91
C LEU A 11 -47.54 19.10 -2.38
N LEU A 12 -47.05 18.99 -3.62
CA LEU A 12 -46.59 20.06 -4.50
C LEU A 12 -47.48 21.31 -4.43
N ALA A 13 -46.87 22.47 -4.16
CA ALA A 13 -47.46 23.77 -4.44
C ALA A 13 -46.61 24.48 -5.50
N CYS A 14 -47.05 24.40 -6.76
CA CYS A 14 -46.50 25.18 -7.86
C CYS A 14 -47.20 26.55 -7.86
N GLY A 15 -46.48 27.61 -7.50
CA GLY A 15 -46.92 29.01 -7.58
C GLY A 15 -46.11 29.75 -8.63
N LEU A 16 -46.77 30.09 -9.74
CA LEU A 16 -46.22 30.86 -10.87
C LEU A 16 -45.79 32.28 -10.46
N ALA A 17 -44.49 32.58 -10.53
CA ALA A 17 -43.92 33.78 -11.17
C ALA A 17 -42.38 33.81 -11.07
N GLY A 18 -41.71 33.31 -12.11
CA GLY A 18 -40.40 33.73 -12.63
C GLY A 18 -39.16 33.77 -11.71
N CYS A 19 -38.25 32.78 -11.88
CA CYS A 19 -36.85 32.95 -12.33
C CYS A 19 -36.00 31.68 -12.11
N THR A 20 -35.13 31.37 -13.09
CA THR A 20 -33.86 30.56 -13.05
C THR A 20 -33.94 29.10 -12.57
N SER A 21 -33.96 28.11 -13.47
CA SER A 21 -32.83 27.26 -13.93
C SER A 21 -32.24 26.36 -12.85
N GLU A 22 -32.29 25.04 -13.08
CA GLU A 22 -31.54 23.96 -12.41
C GLU A 22 -31.14 24.26 -10.96
N ASP A 23 -32.01 23.87 -10.03
CA ASP A 23 -31.74 23.89 -8.60
C ASP A 23 -30.62 22.88 -8.27
N ASP A 24 -29.38 23.30 -8.49
CA ASP A 24 -28.21 22.88 -7.74
C ASP A 24 -28.41 23.41 -6.31
N VAL A 25 -29.23 22.71 -5.53
CA VAL A 25 -29.23 22.90 -4.08
C VAL A 25 -27.86 22.39 -3.64
N GLN A 26 -26.86 23.29 -3.59
CA GLN A 26 -25.58 22.97 -2.97
C GLN A 26 -25.87 22.52 -1.55
N SER A 27 -25.76 21.20 -1.34
CA SER A 27 -25.95 20.58 -0.05
C SER A 27 -24.91 21.14 0.89
N THR A 28 -25.32 21.77 1.99
CA THR A 28 -24.40 22.26 3.03
C THR A 28 -23.84 21.13 3.92
N TYR A 29 -23.90 19.89 3.44
CA TYR A 29 -23.52 18.68 4.16
C TYR A 29 -22.56 17.85 3.30
N MET A 30 -21.72 17.04 3.96
CA MET A 30 -20.90 16.06 3.28
C MET A 30 -21.79 14.98 2.66
N THR A 31 -21.51 14.61 1.41
CA THR A 31 -22.08 13.43 0.74
C THR A 31 -20.97 12.50 0.32
N ILE A 32 -21.17 11.19 0.52
CA ILE A 32 -20.23 10.16 0.08
C ILE A 32 -21.00 9.20 -0.82
N ASP A 33 -20.58 9.09 -2.07
CA ASP A 33 -21.14 8.16 -3.05
C ASP A 33 -20.16 7.04 -3.36
N ILE A 34 -20.67 5.82 -3.54
CA ILE A 34 -19.89 4.71 -4.10
C ILE A 34 -19.91 4.86 -5.62
N VAL A 35 -18.75 5.06 -6.22
CA VAL A 35 -18.61 5.36 -7.66
C VAL A 35 -18.24 4.13 -8.45
N ASP A 36 -17.34 3.31 -7.92
CA ASP A 36 -16.89 2.09 -8.59
C ASP A 36 -16.63 0.96 -7.59
N VAL A 37 -16.86 -0.26 -8.06
CA VAL A 37 -16.53 -1.50 -7.38
C VAL A 37 -15.93 -2.41 -8.45
N PRO A 38 -14.60 -2.43 -8.60
CA PRO A 38 -13.98 -3.21 -9.65
C PRO A 38 -14.30 -4.70 -9.47
N GLN A 39 -14.76 -5.33 -10.54
CA GLN A 39 -14.89 -6.79 -10.62
C GLN A 39 -13.52 -7.33 -11.01
N LYS A 40 -12.77 -7.88 -10.05
CA LYS A 40 -11.48 -8.51 -10.31
C LYS A 40 -11.65 -10.03 -10.33
N ILE A 41 -10.56 -10.73 -10.61
CA ILE A 41 -10.48 -12.19 -10.51
C ILE A 41 -9.23 -12.45 -9.70
N GLY A 42 -9.39 -12.54 -8.38
CA GLY A 42 -8.30 -12.54 -7.42
C GLY A 42 -7.88 -11.12 -7.01
N PHE A 43 -7.56 -10.98 -5.71
CA PHE A 43 -7.07 -9.76 -5.10
C PHE A 43 -5.61 -9.96 -4.68
N ASN A 44 -4.75 -9.04 -5.11
CA ASN A 44 -3.37 -8.87 -4.68
C ASN A 44 -3.28 -7.68 -3.71
N LYS A 45 -2.19 -7.58 -2.93
CA LYS A 45 -1.90 -6.35 -2.15
C LYS A 45 -2.10 -5.13 -3.03
N GLN A 46 -2.78 -4.13 -2.49
CA GLN A 46 -3.08 -2.85 -3.11
C GLN A 46 -4.14 -2.88 -4.22
N ASP A 47 -4.91 -3.96 -4.33
CA ASP A 47 -6.07 -3.92 -5.19
C ASP A 47 -7.16 -3.01 -4.61
N GLN A 48 -7.60 -2.08 -5.46
CA GLN A 48 -8.79 -1.30 -5.21
C GLN A 48 -9.99 -2.22 -4.91
N LEU A 49 -10.63 -1.95 -3.78
CA LEU A 49 -11.85 -2.61 -3.33
C LEU A 49 -13.07 -1.80 -3.76
N VAL A 50 -13.05 -0.50 -3.48
CA VAL A 50 -14.16 0.43 -3.72
C VAL A 50 -13.60 1.83 -3.99
N GLU A 51 -14.20 2.53 -4.95
CA GLU A 51 -14.01 3.97 -5.14
C GLU A 51 -15.17 4.75 -4.53
N LEU A 52 -14.84 5.76 -3.72
CA LEU A 52 -15.79 6.66 -3.09
C LEU A 52 -15.56 8.08 -3.62
N LEU A 53 -16.64 8.80 -3.91
CA LEU A 53 -16.60 10.23 -4.19
C LEU A 53 -17.13 10.99 -3.00
N VAL A 54 -16.26 11.78 -2.41
CA VAL A 54 -16.51 12.55 -1.19
C VAL A 54 -16.71 14.00 -1.60
N ARG A 55 -17.95 14.48 -1.49
CA ARG A 55 -18.26 15.90 -1.68
C ARG A 55 -18.48 16.53 -0.33
N ASN A 56 -17.63 17.46 0.06
CA ASN A 56 -17.72 18.11 1.35
C ASN A 56 -17.92 19.61 1.19
N HIS A 57 -19.06 20.15 1.64
CA HIS A 57 -19.25 21.59 1.59
C HIS A 57 -18.37 22.28 2.65
N PRO A 58 -17.68 23.40 2.35
CA PRO A 58 -16.78 24.06 3.31
C PRO A 58 -17.43 24.49 4.63
N GLU A 59 -18.76 24.67 4.64
CA GLU A 59 -19.53 25.04 5.82
C GLU A 59 -20.14 23.85 6.58
N SER A 60 -19.85 22.62 6.16
CA SER A 60 -20.45 21.41 6.73
C SER A 60 -19.91 21.07 8.13
N GLY A 61 -18.69 21.53 8.44
CA GLY A 61 -17.98 21.21 9.68
C GLY A 61 -17.52 19.76 9.79
N TYR A 62 -17.59 18.99 8.71
CA TYR A 62 -16.99 17.66 8.62
C TYR A 62 -15.53 17.79 8.18
N GLU A 63 -14.60 17.24 8.95
CA GLU A 63 -13.19 17.16 8.57
C GLU A 63 -12.86 15.74 8.12
N TRP A 64 -12.01 15.61 7.10
CA TRP A 64 -11.64 14.30 6.52
C TRP A 64 -10.95 13.40 7.55
N GLU A 65 -10.07 13.98 8.37
CA GLU A 65 -9.31 13.27 9.42
C GLU A 65 -10.19 12.70 10.55
N ASP A 66 -11.40 13.23 10.71
CA ASP A 66 -12.36 12.81 11.74
C ASP A 66 -13.33 11.71 11.24
N LEU A 67 -13.17 11.26 9.99
CA LEU A 67 -13.92 10.13 9.47
C LEU A 67 -13.32 8.80 9.92
N SER A 68 -14.14 7.76 9.97
CA SER A 68 -13.69 6.37 10.04
C SER A 68 -14.53 5.51 9.11
N VAL A 69 -13.87 4.66 8.32
CA VAL A 69 -14.52 3.77 7.36
C VAL A 69 -14.47 2.34 7.90
N GLU A 70 -15.59 1.80 8.34
CA GLU A 70 -15.73 0.41 8.72
C GLU A 70 -16.12 -0.44 7.51
N LEU A 71 -15.35 -1.49 7.25
CA LEU A 71 -15.53 -2.49 6.22
C LEU A 71 -15.87 -3.83 6.89
N SER A 72 -17.11 -4.30 6.77
CA SER A 72 -17.49 -5.64 7.20
C SER A 72 -17.49 -6.60 6.03
N ILE A 73 -16.76 -7.71 6.15
CA ILE A 73 -16.60 -8.73 5.11
C ILE A 73 -17.43 -9.95 5.47
N TYR A 74 -18.13 -10.50 4.49
CA TYR A 74 -19.01 -11.65 4.62
C TYR A 74 -18.59 -12.76 3.66
N ASP A 75 -18.71 -14.00 4.13
CA ASP A 75 -18.53 -15.19 3.32
C ASP A 75 -19.76 -15.40 2.43
N ALA A 76 -19.57 -15.75 1.16
CA ALA A 76 -20.69 -16.03 0.26
C ALA A 76 -21.65 -17.12 0.77
N GLU A 77 -21.17 -18.06 1.58
CA GLU A 77 -21.94 -19.15 2.18
C GLU A 77 -22.48 -18.81 3.59
N LYS A 78 -21.96 -17.75 4.25
CA LYS A 78 -22.38 -17.31 5.59
C LYS A 78 -22.53 -15.79 5.67
N MET A 79 -23.73 -15.33 5.35
CA MET A 79 -24.09 -13.90 5.30
C MET A 79 -24.73 -13.37 6.60
N ASP A 80 -24.96 -14.22 7.60
CA ASP A 80 -25.64 -13.84 8.84
C ASP A 80 -24.71 -13.08 9.81
N GLU A 81 -23.40 -13.29 9.72
CA GLU A 81 -22.37 -12.63 10.54
C GLU A 81 -21.13 -12.34 9.68
N PRO A 82 -20.44 -11.20 9.90
CA PRO A 82 -19.23 -10.89 9.15
C PRO A 82 -18.11 -11.85 9.54
N LEU A 83 -17.34 -12.32 8.55
CA LEU A 83 -16.07 -13.01 8.74
C LEU A 83 -15.06 -12.13 9.46
N LEU A 84 -15.01 -10.86 9.06
CA LEU A 84 -14.05 -9.88 9.52
C LEU A 84 -14.70 -8.50 9.48
N THR A 85 -14.27 -7.62 10.38
CA THR A 85 -14.65 -6.21 10.35
C THR A 85 -13.39 -5.40 10.57
N GLU A 86 -13.03 -4.63 9.54
CA GLU A 86 -11.85 -3.77 9.50
C GLU A 86 -12.28 -2.32 9.58
N VAL A 87 -11.47 -1.48 10.21
CA VAL A 87 -11.71 -0.03 10.25
C VAL A 87 -10.55 0.65 9.54
N CYS A 88 -10.80 1.13 8.33
CA CYS A 88 -9.87 1.96 7.58
C CYS A 88 -9.99 3.39 8.09
N LEU A 89 -8.89 3.95 8.57
CA LEU A 89 -8.85 5.33 9.01
C LEU A 89 -8.29 6.21 7.88
N PRO A 90 -8.91 7.38 7.62
CA PRO A 90 -8.29 8.45 6.86
C PRO A 90 -6.87 8.72 7.38
N PRO A 91 -5.92 9.05 6.50
CA PRO A 91 -4.63 9.51 6.96
C PRO A 91 -4.85 10.76 7.83
N SER A 92 -4.40 10.71 9.08
CA SER A 92 -4.34 11.88 9.93
C SER A 92 -3.24 12.79 9.39
N ILE A 93 -3.62 13.97 8.90
CA ILE A 93 -2.68 14.98 8.39
C ILE A 93 -2.03 15.68 9.59
N SER A 94 -1.39 14.90 10.47
CA SER A 94 -0.56 15.43 11.55
C SER A 94 0.79 15.88 10.99
N SER A 95 0.75 16.81 10.04
CA SER A 95 1.81 17.04 9.05
C SER A 95 2.21 15.73 8.38
N ALA A 96 2.00 15.62 7.07
CA ALA A 96 3.07 14.98 6.33
C ALA A 96 4.33 15.75 6.75
N GLU A 97 5.14 15.18 7.65
CA GLU A 97 6.57 15.35 7.46
C GLU A 97 6.73 14.77 6.07
N ALA A 98 6.71 15.66 5.08
CA ALA A 98 7.38 15.35 3.85
C ALA A 98 8.65 14.68 4.31
N ILE A 99 8.94 13.49 3.78
CA ILE A 99 10.31 13.05 3.73
C ILE A 99 10.97 14.05 2.79
N GLU A 100 11.15 15.30 3.25
CA GLU A 100 12.07 16.23 2.70
C GLU A 100 13.41 15.60 3.04
N GLY A 101 13.83 14.70 2.16
CA GLY A 101 15.24 14.48 1.92
C GLY A 101 15.82 15.80 1.42
N SER A 102 15.96 16.79 2.31
CA SER A 102 16.88 17.89 2.09
C SER A 102 18.29 17.32 2.34
N GLY A 103 18.78 16.64 1.33
CA GLY A 103 20.08 15.97 1.36
C GLY A 103 20.43 15.44 -0.02
N PRO A 104 21.72 15.25 -0.33
CA PRO A 104 22.10 14.56 -1.55
C PRO A 104 21.40 13.20 -1.60
N ALA A 105 20.90 12.83 -2.77
CA ALA A 105 20.23 11.57 -3.02
C ALA A 105 21.10 10.43 -2.46
N ASN A 106 20.51 9.56 -1.64
CA ASN A 106 21.17 8.40 -1.06
C ASN A 106 20.24 7.20 -1.24
N VAL A 107 20.55 6.34 -2.21
CA VAL A 107 19.83 5.08 -2.45
C VAL A 107 19.81 4.25 -1.16
N ARG A 108 18.66 3.66 -0.86
CA ARG A 108 18.45 2.80 0.30
C ARG A 108 18.13 1.39 -0.16
N ILE A 109 18.59 0.40 0.59
CA ILE A 109 17.96 -0.92 0.58
C ILE A 109 16.55 -0.74 1.15
N ASN A 110 15.54 -1.22 0.43
CA ASN A 110 14.13 -1.04 0.76
C ASN A 110 13.49 -2.34 1.21
N GLU A 111 13.71 -3.43 0.48
CA GLU A 111 13.11 -4.73 0.77
C GLU A 111 14.08 -5.81 0.27
N LEU A 112 14.04 -7.00 0.86
CA LEU A 112 14.78 -8.15 0.35
C LEU A 112 14.01 -9.45 0.56
N MET A 113 14.23 -10.40 -0.33
CA MET A 113 13.71 -11.76 -0.23
C MET A 113 14.85 -12.74 -0.48
N ALA A 114 15.20 -13.53 0.53
CA ALA A 114 16.28 -14.51 0.47
C ALA A 114 15.80 -15.96 0.24
N SER A 115 14.52 -16.10 -0.13
CA SER A 115 13.91 -17.36 -0.55
C SER A 115 12.62 -17.04 -1.30
N ASN A 116 12.69 -17.02 -2.63
CA ASN A 116 11.56 -16.74 -3.52
C ASN A 116 11.13 -18.04 -4.20
N ASP A 117 9.92 -18.55 -3.92
CA ASP A 117 9.42 -19.74 -4.61
C ASP A 117 8.33 -19.37 -5.62
N LEU A 118 7.56 -18.31 -5.35
CA LEU A 118 6.37 -17.93 -6.11
C LEU A 118 6.06 -16.43 -6.13
N SER A 119 6.71 -15.60 -5.30
CA SER A 119 6.22 -14.24 -5.04
C SER A 119 6.42 -13.25 -6.19
N TYR A 120 7.62 -13.20 -6.77
CA TYR A 120 7.97 -12.24 -7.81
C TYR A 120 8.89 -12.89 -8.83
N ALA A 121 8.45 -12.96 -10.09
CA ALA A 121 9.21 -13.66 -11.11
C ALA A 121 10.22 -12.72 -11.78
N ASP A 122 11.45 -13.20 -11.96
CA ASP A 122 12.46 -12.60 -12.82
C ASP A 122 12.01 -12.65 -14.28
N PRO A 123 11.79 -11.49 -14.94
CA PRO A 123 11.40 -11.46 -16.34
C PRO A 123 12.52 -11.88 -17.30
N ASP A 124 13.78 -11.90 -16.85
CA ASP A 124 14.94 -12.18 -17.69
C ASP A 124 15.34 -13.68 -17.68
N ASP A 125 14.99 -14.44 -16.62
CA ASP A 125 15.12 -15.91 -16.61
C ASP A 125 13.93 -16.64 -17.27
N ASN A 126 14.24 -17.47 -18.26
CA ASN A 126 13.28 -18.34 -18.94
C ASN A 126 13.16 -19.74 -18.28
N GLY A 127 13.85 -19.95 -17.16
CA GLY A 127 13.95 -21.19 -16.40
C GLY A 127 13.30 -21.11 -15.01
N ASP A 128 14.13 -20.99 -13.98
CA ASP A 128 13.73 -20.95 -12.57
C ASP A 128 13.53 -19.49 -12.16
N ALA A 129 12.51 -18.87 -12.73
CA ALA A 129 12.28 -17.43 -12.66
C ALA A 129 11.99 -16.87 -11.25
N TYR A 130 12.24 -17.59 -10.16
CA TYR A 130 12.00 -17.11 -8.80
C TYR A 130 13.32 -16.99 -8.05
N ASP A 131 14.15 -16.04 -8.48
CA ASP A 131 15.40 -15.73 -7.79
C ASP A 131 15.19 -14.88 -6.53
N ASP A 132 16.15 -14.97 -5.62
CA ASP A 132 16.27 -14.04 -4.50
C ASP A 132 16.47 -12.62 -5.03
N TRP A 133 16.08 -11.62 -4.27
CA TRP A 133 16.21 -10.23 -4.71
C TRP A 133 16.39 -9.26 -3.57
N VAL A 134 16.98 -8.11 -3.91
CA VAL A 134 17.03 -6.92 -3.07
C VAL A 134 16.43 -5.77 -3.86
N GLU A 135 15.52 -5.04 -3.24
CA GLU A 135 14.97 -3.80 -3.76
C GLU A 135 15.75 -2.59 -3.23
N LEU A 136 16.08 -1.68 -4.14
CA LEU A 136 16.65 -0.39 -3.84
C LEU A 136 15.62 0.71 -4.07
N PHE A 137 15.59 1.71 -3.18
CA PHE A 137 14.70 2.87 -3.24
C PHE A 137 15.48 4.18 -3.36
N ASN A 138 15.01 5.07 -4.22
CA ASN A 138 15.50 6.44 -4.34
C ASN A 138 14.49 7.44 -3.75
N PRO A 139 14.73 7.96 -2.52
CA PRO A 139 13.85 8.96 -1.91
C PRO A 139 14.00 10.37 -2.52
N GLY A 140 14.91 10.56 -3.49
CA GLY A 140 15.19 11.85 -4.09
C GLY A 140 14.16 12.26 -5.14
N ALA A 141 14.05 13.57 -5.36
CA ALA A 141 13.19 14.18 -6.38
C ALA A 141 13.74 14.10 -7.82
N GLU A 142 14.93 13.51 -8.01
CA GLU A 142 15.58 13.34 -9.31
C GLU A 142 16.03 11.89 -9.47
N ALA A 143 16.18 11.43 -10.72
CA ALA A 143 16.71 10.10 -10.99
C ALA A 143 18.16 9.97 -10.46
N MET A 144 18.46 8.85 -9.81
CA MET A 144 19.78 8.54 -9.29
C MET A 144 20.47 7.49 -10.17
N SER A 145 21.68 7.81 -10.65
CA SER A 145 22.58 6.81 -11.23
C SER A 145 23.22 5.95 -10.13
N LEU A 146 23.30 4.64 -10.36
CA LEU A 146 24.03 3.70 -9.51
C LEU A 146 25.45 3.41 -9.99
N GLU A 147 25.95 4.11 -11.01
CA GLU A 147 27.30 3.88 -11.55
C GLU A 147 28.37 3.84 -10.44
N GLY A 148 29.08 2.70 -10.36
CA GLY A 148 30.18 2.50 -9.41
C GLY A 148 29.75 2.21 -7.97
N TRP A 149 28.45 2.14 -7.67
CA TRP A 149 27.98 1.55 -6.42
C TRP A 149 28.24 0.05 -6.41
N VAL A 150 28.43 -0.51 -5.21
CA VAL A 150 28.75 -1.93 -5.04
C VAL A 150 27.83 -2.58 -4.01
N MET A 151 27.36 -3.80 -4.30
CA MET A 151 26.67 -4.68 -3.35
C MET A 151 27.49 -5.93 -3.04
N THR A 152 27.46 -6.38 -1.78
CA THR A 152 28.14 -7.62 -1.36
C THR A 152 27.50 -8.23 -0.11
N ASP A 153 27.41 -9.56 -0.07
CA ASP A 153 27.05 -10.39 1.09
C ASP A 153 28.26 -10.73 1.99
N ALA A 154 29.47 -10.31 1.61
CA ALA A 154 30.73 -10.72 2.26
C ALA A 154 31.72 -9.55 2.38
N TYR A 155 31.30 -8.47 3.04
CA TYR A 155 32.06 -7.21 3.14
C TYR A 155 33.54 -7.39 3.53
N GLU A 156 33.83 -8.19 4.55
CA GLU A 156 35.20 -8.42 5.03
C GLU A 156 36.09 -9.12 3.97
N GLU A 157 35.52 -10.05 3.20
CA GLU A 157 36.23 -10.71 2.10
C GLU A 157 36.39 -9.77 0.90
N TYR A 158 35.39 -8.92 0.65
CA TYR A 158 35.45 -7.89 -0.39
C TYR A 158 36.59 -6.89 -0.15
N ILE A 159 36.67 -6.30 1.05
CA ILE A 159 37.73 -5.32 1.37
C ILE A 159 39.13 -5.96 1.43
N ALA A 160 39.21 -7.28 1.68
CA ALA A 160 40.45 -8.04 1.63
C ALA A 160 40.84 -8.46 0.19
N GLY A 161 39.97 -8.23 -0.80
CA GLY A 161 40.17 -8.65 -2.19
C GLY A 161 40.00 -10.16 -2.41
N GLY A 162 39.32 -10.86 -1.50
CA GLY A 162 39.05 -12.30 -1.57
C GLY A 162 37.81 -12.68 -2.36
N LYS A 163 36.77 -11.82 -2.34
CA LYS A 163 35.52 -11.98 -3.11
C LYS A 163 35.19 -10.66 -3.83
N SER A 164 34.74 -10.73 -5.08
CA SER A 164 34.23 -9.55 -5.78
C SER A 164 32.80 -9.22 -5.33
N GLY A 165 32.50 -7.93 -5.16
CA GLY A 165 31.12 -7.46 -5.04
C GLY A 165 30.52 -7.17 -6.42
N HIS A 166 29.18 -7.11 -6.48
CA HIS A 166 28.43 -6.69 -7.66
C HIS A 166 28.60 -5.19 -7.85
N THR A 167 29.12 -4.74 -8.98
CA THR A 167 29.33 -3.31 -9.26
C THR A 167 28.37 -2.87 -10.36
N PHE A 168 27.52 -1.87 -10.06
CA PHE A 168 26.58 -1.33 -11.03
C PHE A 168 27.28 -0.50 -12.10
N ASP A 169 26.86 -0.67 -13.36
CA ASP A 169 27.36 0.10 -14.48
C ASP A 169 26.58 1.40 -14.69
N GLN A 170 27.01 2.19 -15.68
CA GLN A 170 26.41 3.49 -16.01
C GLN A 170 24.98 3.43 -16.57
N THR A 171 24.46 2.24 -16.89
CA THR A 171 23.11 2.05 -17.45
C THR A 171 22.05 1.92 -16.36
N VAL A 172 22.45 1.68 -15.12
CA VAL A 172 21.54 1.46 -14.01
C VAL A 172 21.22 2.77 -13.30
N SER A 173 19.93 3.11 -13.26
CA SER A 173 19.44 4.27 -12.53
C SER A 173 18.07 4.00 -11.92
N ILE A 174 17.80 4.60 -10.76
CA ILE A 174 16.50 4.55 -10.10
C ILE A 174 15.79 5.89 -10.34
N PRO A 175 14.54 5.91 -10.86
CA PRO A 175 13.76 7.14 -11.00
C PRO A 175 13.58 7.90 -9.68
N ALA A 176 13.15 9.16 -9.75
CA ALA A 176 12.76 9.93 -8.57
C ALA A 176 11.59 9.23 -7.84
N GLY A 177 11.71 9.02 -6.52
CA GLY A 177 10.74 8.25 -5.73
C GLY A 177 10.57 6.80 -6.20
N GLY A 178 11.48 6.29 -7.04
CA GLY A 178 11.36 5.01 -7.70
C GLY A 178 12.05 3.87 -6.95
N PHE A 179 11.77 2.66 -7.42
CA PHE A 179 12.31 1.40 -6.92
C PHE A 179 13.10 0.68 -8.02
N LEU A 180 14.02 -0.19 -7.63
CA LEU A 180 14.78 -1.06 -8.51
C LEU A 180 14.99 -2.41 -7.85
N ILE A 181 14.52 -3.48 -8.50
CA ILE A 181 14.87 -4.85 -8.14
C ILE A 181 16.26 -5.18 -8.69
N VAL A 182 17.07 -5.79 -7.82
CA VAL A 182 18.37 -6.36 -8.16
C VAL A 182 18.36 -7.83 -7.73
N TRP A 183 18.47 -8.72 -8.70
CA TRP A 183 18.39 -10.17 -8.52
C TRP A 183 19.67 -10.71 -7.89
N ALA A 184 19.53 -11.51 -6.84
CA ALA A 184 20.62 -12.17 -6.15
C ALA A 184 20.64 -13.66 -6.55
N ASP A 185 21.07 -13.91 -7.77
CA ASP A 185 20.95 -15.19 -8.47
C ASP A 185 22.32 -15.84 -8.80
N ASP A 186 23.43 -15.13 -8.58
CA ASP A 186 24.77 -15.58 -9.02
C ASP A 186 24.88 -15.75 -10.55
N GLU A 187 24.06 -15.01 -11.31
CA GLU A 187 23.99 -15.07 -12.78
C GLU A 187 24.20 -13.70 -13.43
N SER A 188 25.26 -13.00 -13.01
CA SER A 188 25.60 -11.64 -13.48
C SER A 188 25.70 -11.46 -15.01
N GLU A 189 25.83 -12.54 -15.76
CA GLU A 189 25.79 -12.55 -17.23
C GLU A 189 24.41 -12.23 -17.82
N GLN A 190 23.33 -12.34 -17.03
CA GLN A 190 21.96 -12.04 -17.47
C GLN A 190 21.71 -10.53 -17.62
N GLY A 191 22.38 -9.69 -16.82
CA GLY A 191 22.25 -8.24 -16.96
C GLY A 191 22.85 -7.45 -15.81
N PRO A 192 22.84 -6.10 -15.90
CA PRO A 192 23.46 -5.23 -14.91
C PRO A 192 22.73 -5.21 -13.55
N VAL A 193 21.53 -5.80 -13.48
CA VAL A 193 20.73 -5.95 -12.26
C VAL A 193 20.75 -7.38 -11.69
N HIS A 194 21.60 -8.27 -12.21
CA HIS A 194 21.82 -9.61 -11.70
C HIS A 194 23.17 -9.66 -10.96
N MET A 195 23.14 -10.04 -9.69
CA MET A 195 24.32 -10.03 -8.82
C MET A 195 25.15 -11.29 -8.99
N ASN A 196 26.41 -11.21 -8.58
CA ASN A 196 27.36 -12.32 -8.59
C ASN A 196 27.33 -13.14 -7.27
N PHE A 197 26.18 -13.20 -6.60
CA PHE A 197 25.95 -13.98 -5.39
C PHE A 197 24.45 -14.19 -5.14
N LYS A 198 24.11 -15.27 -4.41
CA LYS A 198 22.78 -15.52 -3.86
C LYS A 198 22.65 -15.10 -2.40
N LEU A 199 21.40 -14.93 -1.94
CA LEU A 199 21.12 -14.70 -0.54
C LEU A 199 20.97 -16.03 0.23
N LYS A 200 21.21 -15.99 1.55
CA LYS A 200 21.00 -17.13 2.45
C LYS A 200 19.69 -16.96 3.22
N SER A 201 18.77 -17.89 2.99
CA SER A 201 17.51 -17.98 3.74
C SER A 201 17.73 -18.17 5.25
N GLU A 202 18.86 -18.73 5.71
CA GLU A 202 19.15 -18.87 7.15
C GLU A 202 19.53 -17.55 7.84
N GLY A 203 19.72 -16.48 7.07
CA GLY A 203 20.11 -15.16 7.54
C GLY A 203 21.59 -14.86 7.29
N GLU A 204 21.87 -13.63 6.86
CA GLU A 204 23.21 -13.10 6.67
C GLU A 204 23.21 -11.56 6.69
N THR A 205 24.18 -10.92 6.04
CA THR A 205 24.26 -9.47 5.92
C THR A 205 24.61 -9.06 4.51
N VAL A 206 23.87 -8.10 3.96
CA VAL A 206 24.20 -7.45 2.68
C VAL A 206 24.67 -6.02 2.95
N SER A 207 25.67 -5.59 2.21
CA SER A 207 26.29 -4.27 2.30
C SER A 207 26.13 -3.55 0.98
N LEU A 208 25.65 -2.31 1.03
CA LEU A 208 25.63 -1.36 -0.08
C LEU A 208 26.76 -0.34 0.15
N ILE A 209 27.64 -0.20 -0.83
CA ILE A 209 28.87 0.59 -0.75
C ILE A 209 28.81 1.68 -1.82
N ASN A 210 29.12 2.91 -1.44
CA ASN A 210 29.12 4.05 -2.36
C ASN A 210 30.33 4.04 -3.31
N PRO A 211 30.34 4.85 -4.38
CA PRO A 211 31.47 4.91 -5.32
C PRO A 211 32.80 5.40 -4.71
N GLN A 212 32.77 5.94 -3.49
CA GLN A 212 33.97 6.33 -2.75
C GLN A 212 34.58 5.16 -1.95
N GLY A 213 33.93 4.00 -1.94
CA GLY A 213 34.35 2.80 -1.22
C GLY A 213 33.93 2.78 0.25
N GLU A 214 33.01 3.66 0.66
CA GLU A 214 32.47 3.70 2.01
C GLU A 214 31.17 2.89 2.10
N VAL A 215 30.98 2.17 3.19
CA VAL A 215 29.71 1.48 3.46
C VAL A 215 28.60 2.52 3.61
N HIS A 216 27.64 2.48 2.70
CA HIS A 216 26.45 3.31 2.75
C HIS A 216 25.40 2.73 3.70
N GLN A 217 25.15 1.42 3.58
CA GLN A 217 24.16 0.72 4.40
C GLN A 217 24.55 -0.74 4.55
N ASN A 218 24.32 -1.30 5.74
CA ASN A 218 24.36 -2.73 5.99
C ASN A 218 23.00 -3.16 6.51
N ILE A 219 22.46 -4.25 5.95
CA ILE A 219 21.23 -4.88 6.43
C ILE A 219 21.55 -6.32 6.81
N SER A 220 21.18 -6.68 8.03
CA SER A 220 21.31 -8.04 8.56
C SER A 220 19.93 -8.58 8.86
N TRP A 221 19.67 -9.83 8.48
CA TRP A 221 18.41 -10.52 8.74
C TRP A 221 18.65 -11.89 9.37
N GLY A 222 17.61 -12.43 10.01
CA GLY A 222 17.60 -13.79 10.52
C GLY A 222 17.01 -14.77 9.51
N ALA A 223 16.74 -16.00 9.95
CA ALA A 223 16.14 -17.00 9.08
C ALA A 223 14.78 -16.55 8.52
N GLN A 224 14.60 -16.69 7.21
CA GLN A 224 13.37 -16.42 6.47
C GLN A 224 12.69 -17.71 6.04
N THR A 225 11.37 -17.64 5.91
CA THR A 225 10.58 -18.64 5.17
C THR A 225 10.42 -18.19 3.72
N SER A 226 10.17 -19.13 2.80
CA SER A 226 9.87 -18.78 1.41
C SER A 226 8.77 -17.74 1.28
N ASP A 227 8.87 -16.92 0.24
CA ASP A 227 7.91 -15.89 -0.13
C ASP A 227 7.62 -14.86 0.97
N THR A 228 8.57 -14.71 1.91
CA THR A 228 8.53 -13.74 3.00
C THR A 228 9.71 -12.81 2.86
N SER A 229 9.44 -11.51 2.77
CA SER A 229 10.47 -10.49 2.64
C SER A 229 10.90 -9.91 4.00
N TYR A 230 12.02 -9.20 3.98
CA TYR A 230 12.45 -8.32 5.07
C TYR A 230 12.48 -6.89 4.55
N THR A 231 11.54 -6.09 5.04
CA THR A 231 11.10 -4.85 4.41
C THR A 231 11.34 -3.65 5.32
N ALA A 232 11.84 -2.55 4.75
CA ALA A 232 12.05 -1.28 5.41
C ALA A 232 10.70 -0.58 5.56
N VAL A 233 10.37 -0.14 6.76
CA VAL A 233 9.08 0.49 7.00
C VAL A 233 9.23 1.82 7.74
N PRO A 234 8.75 2.93 7.16
CA PRO A 234 8.30 3.08 5.75
C PRO A 234 9.45 2.93 4.73
N ASP A 235 9.19 3.15 3.44
CA ASP A 235 10.22 3.06 2.39
C ASP A 235 11.52 3.81 2.73
N GLY A 236 12.65 3.17 2.50
CA GLY A 236 13.98 3.70 2.80
C GLY A 236 14.30 3.91 4.29
N SER A 237 13.45 3.41 5.19
CA SER A 237 13.65 3.43 6.64
C SER A 237 14.84 2.56 7.07
N ILE A 238 15.31 2.81 8.29
CA ILE A 238 16.29 1.94 8.98
C ILE A 238 15.60 0.84 9.80
N ASN A 239 14.28 0.91 9.95
CA ASN A 239 13.49 -0.09 10.68
C ASN A 239 13.04 -1.14 9.68
N PHE A 240 13.58 -2.36 9.80
CA PHE A 240 13.19 -3.48 8.97
C PHE A 240 12.36 -4.50 9.76
N GLN A 241 11.37 -5.08 9.10
CA GLN A 241 10.52 -6.12 9.65
C GLN A 241 10.30 -7.25 8.65
N VAL A 242 9.88 -8.40 9.15
CA VAL A 242 9.48 -9.52 8.31
C VAL A 242 8.07 -9.25 7.77
N ASP A 243 7.90 -9.30 6.44
CA ASP A 243 6.60 -9.17 5.78
C ASP A 243 6.30 -10.43 4.96
N ARG A 244 5.08 -10.96 5.11
CA ARG A 244 4.64 -12.20 4.45
C ARG A 244 4.04 -11.97 3.09
N THR A 245 3.98 -10.73 2.64
CA THR A 245 3.37 -10.43 1.37
C THR A 245 4.20 -9.30 0.70
N PRO A 246 5.23 -9.67 -0.06
CA PRO A 246 6.23 -8.73 -0.54
C PRO A 246 5.68 -7.61 -1.44
N THR A 247 6.42 -6.50 -1.52
CA THR A 247 6.03 -5.29 -2.27
C THR A 247 7.02 -4.90 -3.38
N PRO A 248 7.47 -5.84 -4.23
CA PRO A 248 8.44 -5.53 -5.27
C PRO A 248 7.91 -4.45 -6.23
N MET A 249 8.79 -3.50 -6.53
CA MET A 249 8.59 -2.30 -7.33
C MET A 249 7.51 -1.35 -6.78
N ARG A 250 7.16 -1.44 -5.49
CA ARG A 250 6.07 -0.70 -4.86
C ARG A 250 6.44 -0.29 -3.42
N THR A 251 5.62 0.59 -2.83
CA THR A 251 5.82 1.09 -1.48
C THR A 251 5.56 0.03 -0.41
N ASN A 252 6.38 -0.03 0.64
CA ASN A 252 6.31 -0.97 1.76
C ASN A 252 5.22 -0.65 2.82
N GLY A 253 4.56 0.52 2.75
CA GLY A 253 3.55 0.95 3.74
C GLY A 253 4.13 1.55 5.03
N VAL A 254 3.35 1.64 6.12
CA VAL A 254 3.72 2.36 7.37
C VAL A 254 3.51 1.51 8.65
N MET A 255 4.41 0.55 8.87
CA MET A 255 4.85 -0.16 10.09
C MET A 255 4.00 -1.34 10.63
N SER A 256 4.69 -2.43 11.02
CA SER A 256 4.21 -3.41 12.01
C SER A 256 5.36 -4.08 12.79
N GLY A 257 5.88 -3.42 13.83
CA GLY A 257 6.83 -4.00 14.79
C GLY A 257 6.24 -4.09 16.20
N GLU A 258 6.32 -5.26 16.83
CA GLU A 258 5.69 -5.58 18.12
C GLU A 258 5.95 -4.54 19.23
N ASN A 259 4.87 -4.17 19.94
CA ASN A 259 4.79 -3.34 21.16
C ASN A 259 4.81 -1.80 21.04
N ILE A 260 4.11 -1.21 20.07
CA ILE A 260 3.66 0.20 20.17
C ILE A 260 2.15 0.30 19.90
N ARG A 261 1.48 1.18 20.65
CA ARG A 261 0.04 1.46 20.63
C ARG A 261 -0.36 2.25 19.36
N PRO A 262 -1.58 2.05 18.82
CA PRO A 262 -1.93 2.29 17.41
C PRO A 262 -2.22 3.76 17.03
N GLU A 263 -1.81 4.75 17.80
CA GLU A 263 -2.33 6.13 17.65
C GLU A 263 -1.37 7.14 16.99
N SER A 264 -0.29 6.74 16.30
CA SER A 264 0.72 7.74 15.87
C SER A 264 1.54 7.49 14.59
N ALA A 265 1.05 6.73 13.60
CA ALA A 265 1.58 6.82 12.23
C ALA A 265 0.45 6.68 11.17
N PRO A 266 0.54 7.38 10.02
CA PRO A 266 -0.63 7.67 9.17
C PRO A 266 -0.97 6.53 8.21
N GLY A 267 -2.24 6.18 8.07
CA GLY A 267 -2.85 5.52 6.90
C GLY A 267 -2.57 4.02 6.69
N SER A 268 -1.59 3.42 7.35
CA SER A 268 -1.33 1.97 7.33
C SER A 268 -1.41 1.44 8.75
N MET A 269 -2.62 1.15 9.20
CA MET A 269 -2.85 0.60 10.55
C MET A 269 -2.72 -0.93 10.60
N GLY A 270 -2.08 -1.57 9.60
CA GLY A 270 -2.11 -3.04 9.50
C GLY A 270 -3.54 -3.61 9.48
N THR A 271 -4.51 -2.75 9.18
CA THR A 271 -5.90 -3.06 8.87
C THR A 271 -5.88 -3.66 7.49
N GLY A 272 -6.70 -4.66 7.17
CA GLY A 272 -6.70 -5.24 5.83
C GLY A 272 -7.12 -4.26 4.70
N CYS A 273 -7.27 -2.98 5.01
CA CYS A 273 -7.58 -1.90 4.08
C CYS A 273 -6.79 -0.60 4.37
N MET A 274 -6.54 0.18 3.33
CA MET A 274 -6.00 1.56 3.34
C MET A 274 -6.88 2.50 2.51
N ILE A 275 -6.80 3.81 2.78
CA ILE A 275 -7.49 4.85 1.99
C ILE A 275 -6.44 5.69 1.25
N SER A 276 -6.57 5.82 -0.07
CA SER A 276 -5.71 6.64 -0.92
C SER A 276 -6.52 7.65 -1.73
N GLN A 277 -5.98 8.82 -2.02
CA GLN A 277 -6.56 9.68 -3.05
C GLN A 277 -6.31 9.09 -4.43
N SER A 278 -7.18 9.44 -5.38
CA SER A 278 -6.99 9.16 -6.81
C SER A 278 -6.02 10.13 -7.49
N ILE A 279 -5.77 11.29 -6.88
CA ILE A 279 -4.86 12.34 -7.35
C ILE A 279 -3.95 12.69 -6.18
N ASP A 280 -2.65 12.73 -6.42
CA ASP A 280 -1.67 13.15 -5.42
C ASP A 280 -1.73 14.67 -5.24
N ASP A 281 -2.35 15.14 -4.17
CA ASP A 281 -2.28 16.53 -3.74
C ASP A 281 -1.94 16.65 -2.24
N GLU A 282 -1.57 17.86 -1.83
CA GLU A 282 -1.07 18.14 -0.48
C GLU A 282 -2.22 18.24 0.54
N PHE A 283 -3.47 18.38 0.08
CA PHE A 283 -4.63 18.65 0.91
C PHE A 283 -5.89 17.99 0.34
N TRP A 284 -6.60 17.22 1.17
CA TRP A 284 -7.87 16.59 0.80
C TRP A 284 -8.96 17.66 0.67
N HIS A 285 -9.39 17.94 -0.54
CA HIS A 285 -10.41 18.92 -0.90
C HIS A 285 -11.81 18.31 -1.02
N ALA A 286 -12.78 19.23 -1.08
CA ALA A 286 -14.14 18.91 -1.48
C ALA A 286 -14.17 18.39 -2.93
N ASP A 287 -15.01 17.38 -3.19
CA ASP A 287 -15.24 16.78 -4.51
C ASP A 287 -14.08 15.89 -4.99
N GLU A 288 -13.44 15.19 -4.06
CA GLU A 288 -12.37 14.25 -4.36
C GLU A 288 -12.84 12.79 -4.41
N THR A 289 -12.18 12.07 -5.31
CA THR A 289 -12.32 10.62 -5.41
C THR A 289 -11.23 9.95 -4.59
N VAL A 290 -11.66 9.04 -3.73
CA VAL A 290 -10.83 8.32 -2.76
C VAL A 290 -11.04 6.83 -2.93
N THR A 291 -9.97 6.08 -2.81
CA THR A 291 -9.92 4.65 -3.11
C THR A 291 -9.69 3.89 -1.82
N LEU A 292 -10.60 2.97 -1.50
CA LEU A 292 -10.36 1.93 -0.51
C LEU A 292 -9.60 0.80 -1.19
N ILE A 293 -8.48 0.44 -0.61
CA ILE A 293 -7.51 -0.48 -1.19
C ILE A 293 -7.20 -1.57 -0.15
N GLU A 294 -6.96 -2.80 -0.61
CA GLU A 294 -6.49 -3.88 0.26
C GLU A 294 -5.06 -3.61 0.77
N ASP A 295 -4.88 -3.51 2.08
CA ASP A 295 -3.56 -3.31 2.71
C ASP A 295 -3.05 -4.63 3.26
N GLY A 296 -2.39 -5.37 2.39
CA GLY A 296 -1.49 -6.43 2.79
C GLY A 296 -2.09 -7.79 3.15
N VAL A 297 -3.36 -7.82 3.54
CA VAL A 297 -4.10 -9.00 3.98
C VAL A 297 -5.19 -9.31 2.96
N SER A 298 -5.21 -10.53 2.41
CA SER A 298 -6.29 -10.97 1.54
C SER A 298 -7.63 -11.03 2.31
N LEU A 299 -8.47 -10.02 2.11
CA LEU A 299 -9.74 -9.81 2.81
C LEU A 299 -10.78 -10.86 2.46
N CYS A 300 -10.82 -11.28 1.20
CA CYS A 300 -11.70 -12.36 0.74
C CYS A 300 -11.08 -13.76 0.96
N GLY A 301 -9.82 -13.86 1.39
CA GLY A 301 -9.09 -15.11 1.53
C GLY A 301 -8.30 -15.50 0.27
N VAL A 302 -7.47 -16.54 0.40
CA VAL A 302 -6.57 -16.99 -0.68
C VAL A 302 -7.21 -18.07 -1.56
N HIS A 303 -6.78 -18.14 -2.82
CA HIS A 303 -7.23 -19.17 -3.77
C HIS A 303 -7.00 -20.58 -3.24
N ASP A 304 -8.06 -21.39 -3.19
CA ASP A 304 -7.98 -22.82 -2.90
C ASP A 304 -7.72 -23.60 -4.20
N SER A 305 -6.47 -24.01 -4.38
CA SER A 305 -6.02 -24.80 -5.52
C SER A 305 -6.70 -26.16 -5.65
N SER A 306 -7.39 -26.64 -4.61
CA SER A 306 -8.12 -27.91 -4.64
C SER A 306 -9.53 -27.79 -5.24
N SER A 307 -10.14 -26.61 -5.20
CA SER A 307 -11.49 -26.35 -5.73
C SER A 307 -11.50 -25.58 -7.05
N ASN A 308 -10.36 -25.02 -7.47
CA ASN A 308 -10.23 -24.18 -8.67
C ASN A 308 -11.24 -23.01 -8.68
N ALA A 309 -11.66 -22.57 -7.49
CA ALA A 309 -12.60 -21.49 -7.26
C ALA A 309 -11.85 -20.27 -6.71
N PHE A 310 -12.18 -19.09 -7.22
CA PHE A 310 -11.73 -17.84 -6.62
C PHE A 310 -12.60 -17.54 -5.41
N PRO A 311 -12.02 -17.07 -4.29
CA PRO A 311 -12.79 -16.69 -3.12
C PRO A 311 -13.68 -15.50 -3.47
N VAL A 312 -14.99 -15.67 -3.29
CA VAL A 312 -15.98 -14.60 -3.44
C VAL A 312 -16.38 -14.16 -2.05
N CYS A 313 -16.21 -12.87 -1.77
CA CYS A 313 -16.67 -12.28 -0.52
C CYS A 313 -17.58 -11.08 -0.79
N TYR A 314 -18.34 -10.68 0.21
CA TYR A 314 -19.20 -9.51 0.14
C TYR A 314 -18.81 -8.51 1.18
N ILE A 315 -18.84 -7.22 0.84
CA ILE A 315 -18.53 -6.16 1.79
C ILE A 315 -19.74 -5.30 2.10
N ARG A 316 -19.76 -4.77 3.31
CA ARG A 316 -20.63 -3.70 3.78
C ARG A 316 -19.76 -2.54 4.25
N LEU A 317 -20.15 -1.33 3.89
CA LEU A 317 -19.44 -0.10 4.25
C LEU A 317 -20.28 0.75 5.19
N THR A 318 -19.65 1.18 6.28
CA THR A 318 -20.18 2.17 7.22
C THR A 318 -19.15 3.27 7.41
N ILE A 319 -19.52 4.52 7.18
CA ILE A 319 -18.63 5.68 7.40
C ILE A 319 -19.21 6.52 8.51
N THR A 320 -18.39 6.84 9.51
CA THR A 320 -18.79 7.67 10.65
C THR A 320 -17.89 8.88 10.80
N HIS A 321 -18.46 10.01 11.22
CA HIS A 321 -17.76 11.22 11.66
C HIS A 321 -18.11 11.49 13.12
N ASP A 322 -17.14 11.56 14.03
CA ASP A 322 -17.38 11.83 15.46
C ASP A 322 -18.53 10.99 16.05
N SER A 323 -18.58 9.70 15.71
CA SER A 323 -19.65 8.74 16.10
C SER A 323 -21.01 8.89 15.38
N ASN A 324 -21.19 9.83 14.47
CA ASN A 324 -22.38 9.94 13.62
C ASN A 324 -22.17 9.20 12.31
N VAL A 325 -23.08 8.31 11.97
CA VAL A 325 -23.06 7.60 10.68
C VAL A 325 -23.42 8.58 9.57
N VAL A 326 -22.48 8.83 8.65
CA VAL A 326 -22.65 9.71 7.48
C VAL A 326 -22.91 8.93 6.20
N LEU A 327 -22.43 7.69 6.12
CA LEU A 327 -22.80 6.73 5.09
C LEU A 327 -23.03 5.37 5.73
N TYR A 328 -24.10 4.71 5.34
CA TYR A 328 -24.33 3.31 5.66
C TYR A 328 -24.93 2.64 4.45
N ASN A 329 -24.18 1.72 3.85
CA ASN A 329 -24.67 0.95 2.71
C ASN A 329 -25.29 -0.34 3.22
N ASP A 330 -26.62 -0.41 3.22
CA ASP A 330 -27.36 -1.63 3.55
C ASP A 330 -27.21 -2.74 2.49
N GLY A 331 -26.73 -2.40 1.29
CA GLY A 331 -26.43 -3.34 0.21
C GLY A 331 -25.09 -4.03 0.40
N LEU A 332 -25.06 -5.34 0.14
CA LEU A 332 -23.83 -6.12 0.08
C LEU A 332 -23.21 -5.98 -1.31
N ILE A 333 -21.95 -5.56 -1.34
CA ILE A 333 -21.17 -5.38 -2.56
C ILE A 333 -20.35 -6.65 -2.78
N GLY A 334 -20.56 -7.34 -3.90
CA GLY A 334 -19.81 -8.54 -4.24
C GLY A 334 -18.41 -8.20 -4.77
N LEU A 335 -17.41 -8.82 -4.15
CA LEU A 335 -16.02 -8.85 -4.59
C LEU A 335 -15.73 -10.25 -5.14
N THR A 336 -15.25 -10.31 -6.39
CA THR A 336 -14.81 -11.55 -7.06
C THR A 336 -13.34 -11.44 -7.44
#